data_AF-A0A016VK78-F1
#
_entry.id   AF-A0A016VK78-F1
#
_cell.length_a   1.000
_cell.length_b   1.000
_cell.length_c   1.000
_cell.angle_alpha   90.00
_cell.angle_beta   90.00
_cell.angle_gamma   90.00
#
_symmetry.space_group_name_H-M   'P 1'
#
loop_
_entity.id
_entity.type
_entity.pdbx_description
1 polymer ?
#
loop_
_entity_poly.entity_id
_entity_poly.type
_entity_poly.pdbx_seq_one_letter_code
_entity_poly.pdbx_strand_id
1 'polypeptide(L)'
;MSPFRSGLTPLFVCCTAGTTVYGAFDPIEKIADICERHKIWLHVDAAWGGGLLLSKEHRYKLAGIERANSVTWNPHKLMGALLQCSACLLRQDGLLFQCNQMSADYLFMQDKPYDVSFDTGDKAIQCGRHNDVFKLWLMWKSKVS
;
A
#
# COMPACT_ATOMS: atom_id res chain seq x y z
N MET A 1 24.85 20.98 3.87
CA MET A 1 23.79 21.75 4.55
C MET A 1 22.45 21.36 3.94
N SER A 2 21.44 21.07 4.77
CA SER A 2 20.08 20.76 4.29
C SER A 2 19.56 21.91 3.42
N PRO A 3 18.97 21.65 2.24
CA PRO A 3 18.40 22.71 1.39
C PRO A 3 17.15 23.36 2.02
N PHE A 4 16.70 22.87 3.17
CA PHE A 4 15.52 23.36 3.88
C PHE A 4 15.90 24.40 4.94
N ARG A 5 15.17 25.53 4.94
CA ARG A 5 15.48 26.77 5.70
C ARG A 5 15.60 26.60 7.22
N SER A 6 15.11 25.51 7.79
CA SER A 6 15.07 25.27 9.25
C SER A 6 15.98 24.15 9.74
N GLY A 7 16.83 23.57 8.87
CA GLY A 7 17.66 22.41 9.23
C GLY A 7 16.87 21.10 9.39
N LEU A 8 15.55 21.13 9.19
CA LEU A 8 14.70 19.95 9.18
C LEU A 8 14.95 19.09 7.94
N THR A 9 14.66 17.79 8.05
CA THR A 9 14.73 16.82 6.95
C THR A 9 13.33 16.28 6.66
N PRO A 10 12.70 16.68 5.54
CA PRO A 10 11.44 16.10 5.11
C PRO A 10 11.62 14.60 4.84
N LEU A 11 10.74 13.79 5.43
CA LEU A 11 10.84 12.33 5.37
C LEU A 11 9.76 11.71 4.47
N PHE A 12 8.54 12.25 4.51
CA PHE A 12 7.35 11.59 3.98
C PHE A 12 6.32 12.58 3.44
N VAL A 13 5.66 12.22 2.34
CA VAL A 13 4.50 12.90 1.78
C VAL A 13 3.40 11.86 1.52
N CYS A 14 2.17 12.18 1.94
CA CYS A 14 0.97 11.43 1.60
C CYS A 14 0.17 12.19 0.54
N CYS A 15 0.07 11.61 -0.66
CA CYS A 15 -0.85 12.07 -1.70
C CYS A 15 -2.15 11.29 -1.62
N THR A 16 -3.29 11.96 -1.76
CA THR A 16 -4.59 11.30 -1.74
C THR A 16 -5.14 11.14 -3.15
N ALA A 17 -5.36 9.90 -3.57
CA ALA A 17 -6.02 9.55 -4.82
C ALA A 17 -7.51 9.27 -4.55
N GLY A 18 -8.31 10.34 -4.49
CA GLY A 18 -9.73 10.28 -4.16
C GLY A 18 -9.99 10.61 -2.69
N THR A 19 -10.01 11.89 -2.34
CA THR A 19 -10.31 12.36 -0.98
C THR A 19 -11.72 11.97 -0.53
N THR A 20 -11.90 11.76 0.78
CA THR A 20 -13.14 11.21 1.34
C THR A 20 -14.39 12.05 1.04
N VAL A 21 -14.27 13.37 1.10
CA VAL A 21 -15.44 14.28 0.97
C VAL A 21 -15.68 14.65 -0.48
N TYR A 22 -14.66 15.15 -1.18
CA TYR A 22 -14.81 15.66 -2.54
C TYR A 22 -14.48 14.66 -3.64
N GLY A 23 -13.85 13.52 -3.32
CA GLY A 23 -13.31 12.62 -4.33
C GLY A 23 -12.20 13.27 -5.16
N ALA A 24 -11.48 14.24 -4.60
CA ALA A 24 -10.41 14.96 -5.29
C ALA A 24 -9.16 14.08 -5.44
N PHE A 25 -8.40 14.29 -6.50
CA PHE A 25 -7.15 13.57 -6.78
C PHE A 25 -5.99 14.55 -6.75
N ASP A 26 -5.04 14.33 -5.86
CA ASP A 26 -3.80 15.10 -5.85
C ASP A 26 -2.99 14.84 -7.15
N PRO A 27 -2.22 15.83 -7.65
CA PRO A 27 -1.43 15.67 -8.87
C PRO A 27 -0.17 14.83 -8.60
N ILE A 28 -0.33 13.49 -8.52
CA ILE A 28 0.71 12.54 -8.09
C ILE A 28 2.02 12.73 -8.86
N GLU A 29 1.99 12.82 -10.19
CA GLU A 29 3.20 13.04 -11.01
C GLU A 29 4.02 14.25 -10.56
N LYS A 30 3.36 15.39 -10.35
CA LYS A 30 4.05 16.63 -9.93
C LYS A 30 4.63 16.50 -8.53
N ILE A 31 3.95 15.75 -7.65
CA ILE A 31 4.43 15.53 -6.28
C ILE A 31 5.58 14.51 -6.27
N ALA A 32 5.53 13.48 -7.13
CA ALA A 32 6.61 12.53 -7.32
C ALA A 32 7.89 13.21 -7.80
N ASP A 33 7.82 14.17 -8.73
CA ASP A 33 8.97 14.97 -9.16
C ASP A 33 9.67 15.69 -8.00
N ILE A 34 8.88 16.21 -7.05
CA ILE A 34 9.40 16.88 -5.85
C ILE A 34 10.00 15.84 -4.89
N CYS A 35 9.28 14.74 -4.66
CA CYS A 35 9.72 13.70 -3.73
C CYS A 35 11.04 13.06 -4.17
N GLU A 36 11.19 12.74 -5.46
CA GLU A 36 12.43 12.20 -6.02
C GLU A 36 13.59 13.19 -5.92
N ARG A 37 13.36 14.46 -6.28
CA ARG A 37 14.39 15.53 -6.18
C ARG A 37 14.93 15.68 -4.76
N HIS A 38 14.05 15.54 -3.76
CA HIS A 38 14.38 15.76 -2.35
C HIS A 38 14.57 14.46 -1.55
N LYS A 39 14.50 13.29 -2.19
CA LYS A 39 14.60 11.96 -1.57
C LYS A 39 13.58 11.74 -0.43
N ILE A 40 12.34 12.17 -0.66
CA ILE A 40 11.22 12.06 0.28
C ILE A 40 10.42 10.80 -0.08
N TRP A 41 9.98 10.05 0.93
CA TRP A 41 9.07 8.92 0.72
C TRP A 41 7.70 9.40 0.23
N LEU A 42 7.25 8.90 -0.91
CA LEU A 42 5.91 9.15 -1.46
C LEU A 42 4.97 7.98 -1.15
N HIS A 43 3.95 8.24 -0.35
CA HIS A 43 2.79 7.37 -0.20
C HIS A 43 1.60 7.90 -0.99
N VAL A 44 0.89 7.01 -1.69
CA VAL A 44 -0.41 7.34 -2.29
C VAL A 44 -1.51 6.63 -1.50
N ASP A 45 -2.34 7.40 -0.78
CA ASP A 45 -3.60 6.92 -0.24
C ASP A 45 -4.63 6.81 -1.37
N ALA A 46 -4.73 5.61 -1.93
CA ALA A 46 -5.74 5.22 -2.92
C ALA A 46 -6.81 4.33 -2.28
N ALA A 47 -7.09 4.48 -0.98
CA ALA A 47 -8.08 3.66 -0.29
C ALA A 47 -9.43 3.71 -1.01
N TRP A 48 -9.89 4.92 -1.37
CA TRP A 48 -11.12 5.11 -2.15
C TRP A 48 -10.87 5.02 -3.66
N GLY A 49 -10.00 5.86 -4.22
CA GLY A 49 -9.83 5.98 -5.67
C GLY A 49 -9.08 4.84 -6.35
N GLY A 50 -8.41 3.95 -5.59
CA GLY A 50 -7.63 2.84 -6.14
C GLY A 50 -8.45 1.86 -6.99
N GLY A 51 -9.76 1.73 -6.74
CA GLY A 51 -10.64 0.94 -7.61
C GLY A 51 -10.71 1.46 -9.05
N LEU A 52 -10.45 2.76 -9.29
CA LEU A 52 -10.43 3.33 -10.64
C LEU A 52 -9.25 2.85 -11.49
N LEU A 53 -8.21 2.25 -10.89
CA LEU A 53 -7.12 1.60 -11.65
C LEU A 53 -7.63 0.46 -12.55
N LEU A 54 -8.76 -0.14 -12.19
CA LEU A 54 -9.40 -1.21 -12.96
C LEU A 54 -10.25 -0.68 -14.12
N SER A 55 -10.59 0.62 -14.12
CA SER A 55 -11.33 1.27 -15.20
C SER A 55 -10.36 1.79 -16.26
N LYS A 56 -10.55 1.36 -17.52
CA LYS A 56 -9.79 1.90 -18.67
C LYS A 56 -10.03 3.41 -18.85
N GLU A 57 -11.23 3.88 -18.53
CA GLU A 57 -11.64 5.27 -18.71
C GLU A 57 -11.12 6.19 -17.60
N HIS A 58 -10.99 5.70 -16.37
CA HIS A 58 -10.71 6.56 -15.22
C HIS A 58 -9.33 6.36 -14.58
N ARG A 59 -8.58 5.32 -14.96
CA ARG A 59 -7.24 5.04 -14.40
C ARG A 59 -6.25 6.21 -14.54
N TYR A 60 -6.45 7.09 -15.52
CA TYR A 60 -5.61 8.29 -15.71
C TYR A 60 -5.61 9.23 -14.50
N LYS A 61 -6.65 9.20 -13.66
CA LYS A 61 -6.73 10.01 -12.43
C LYS A 61 -5.66 9.64 -11.40
N LEU A 62 -5.03 8.46 -11.55
CA LEU A 62 -3.94 7.98 -10.72
C LEU A 62 -2.60 7.94 -11.48
N ALA A 63 -2.45 8.69 -12.59
CA ALA A 63 -1.17 8.79 -13.29
C ALA A 63 -0.06 9.22 -12.33
N GLY A 64 1.08 8.53 -12.36
CA GLY A 64 2.20 8.71 -11.44
C GLY A 64 2.18 7.81 -10.21
N ILE A 65 1.11 7.03 -9.97
CA ILE A 65 1.04 6.10 -8.82
C ILE A 65 2.14 5.02 -8.89
N GLU A 66 2.56 4.64 -10.09
CA GLU A 66 3.69 3.76 -10.35
C GLU A 66 5.06 4.38 -10.03
N ARG A 67 5.10 5.61 -9.48
CA ARG A 67 6.28 6.25 -8.86
C ARG A 67 6.21 6.29 -7.32
N ALA A 68 5.09 5.91 -6.72
CA ALA A 68 4.93 5.84 -5.26
C ALA A 68 5.80 4.75 -4.61
N ASN A 69 6.33 5.04 -3.43
CA ASN A 69 7.05 4.06 -2.60
C ASN A 69 6.10 3.11 -1.89
N SER A 70 4.91 3.59 -1.51
CA SER A 70 3.83 2.75 -1.01
C SER A 70 2.45 3.25 -1.43
N VAL A 71 1.46 2.35 -1.43
CA VAL A 71 0.07 2.63 -1.79
C VAL A 71 -0.87 1.96 -0.80
N THR A 72 -1.87 2.69 -0.31
CA THR A 72 -3.02 2.10 0.39
C THR A 72 -4.15 1.88 -0.62
N TRP A 73 -4.80 0.72 -0.57
CA TRP A 73 -5.96 0.42 -1.41
C TRP A 73 -7.01 -0.39 -0.65
N ASN A 74 -8.28 0.02 -0.71
CA ASN A 74 -9.37 -0.67 -0.03
C ASN A 74 -10.38 -1.23 -1.03
N PRO A 75 -10.26 -2.51 -1.43
CA PRO A 75 -11.28 -3.18 -2.21
C PRO A 75 -12.68 -3.15 -1.57
N HIS A 76 -12.78 -3.02 -0.24
CA HIS A 76 -14.09 -2.88 0.42
C HIS A 76 -14.81 -1.55 0.18
N LYS A 77 -14.15 -0.61 -0.50
CA LYS A 77 -14.75 0.66 -0.90
C LYS A 77 -15.29 0.53 -2.32
N LEU A 78 -14.60 1.10 -3.30
CA LEU A 78 -15.11 1.26 -4.66
C LEU A 78 -15.36 -0.07 -5.40
N MET A 79 -14.72 -1.17 -4.99
CA MET A 79 -14.97 -2.50 -5.61
C MET A 79 -16.08 -3.30 -4.93
N GLY A 80 -16.64 -2.81 -3.82
CA GLY A 80 -17.77 -3.45 -3.15
C GLY A 80 -17.45 -4.74 -2.39
N ALA A 81 -16.19 -5.01 -2.04
CA ALA A 81 -15.89 -6.14 -1.15
C ALA A 81 -16.47 -5.90 0.25
N LEU A 82 -16.87 -6.97 0.96
CA LEU A 82 -17.39 -6.81 2.32
C LEU A 82 -16.28 -6.38 3.29
N LEU A 83 -16.63 -5.51 4.24
CA LEU A 83 -15.72 -5.03 5.27
C LEU A 83 -15.14 -6.19 6.10
N GLN A 84 -13.86 -6.16 6.53
CA GLN A 84 -12.79 -5.28 6.06
C GLN A 84 -12.05 -5.91 4.86
N CYS A 85 -11.40 -5.09 4.03
CA CYS A 85 -10.51 -5.58 2.95
C CYS A 85 -9.63 -4.41 2.49
N SER A 86 -8.40 -4.35 2.99
CA SER A 86 -7.45 -3.27 2.72
C SER A 86 -6.06 -3.85 2.53
N ALA A 87 -5.28 -3.26 1.62
CA ALA A 87 -3.92 -3.64 1.34
C ALA A 87 -3.01 -2.40 1.43
N CYS A 88 -1.87 -2.57 2.09
CA CYS A 88 -0.74 -1.66 2.00
C CYS A 88 0.30 -2.32 1.09
N LEU A 89 0.56 -1.71 -0.06
CA LEU A 89 1.50 -2.18 -1.08
C LEU A 89 2.77 -1.36 -0.96
N LEU A 90 3.93 -2.00 -0.89
CA LEU A 90 5.23 -1.34 -0.91
C LEU A 90 5.96 -1.73 -2.19
N ARG A 91 6.70 -0.77 -2.77
CA ARG A 91 7.55 -1.02 -3.94
C ARG A 91 8.79 -1.84 -3.59
N GLN A 92 9.39 -1.55 -2.44
CA GLN A 92 10.62 -2.18 -2.00
C GLN A 92 10.30 -3.39 -1.11
N ASP A 93 10.78 -4.56 -1.55
CA ASP A 93 10.67 -5.80 -0.80
C ASP A 93 11.46 -5.75 0.51
N GLY A 94 11.01 -6.51 1.50
CA GLY A 94 11.69 -6.67 2.78
C GLY A 94 11.49 -5.54 3.79
N LEU A 95 11.07 -4.34 3.39
CA LEU A 95 10.91 -3.20 4.32
C LEU A 95 9.93 -3.49 5.46
N LEU A 96 8.81 -4.17 5.19
CA LEU A 96 7.85 -4.53 6.23
C LEU A 96 8.44 -5.55 7.22
N PHE A 97 9.26 -6.49 6.75
CA PHE A 97 9.98 -7.41 7.63
C PHE A 97 10.99 -6.64 8.49
N GLN A 98 11.85 -5.83 7.87
CA GLN A 98 12.84 -5.02 8.59
C GLN A 98 12.22 -4.10 9.64
N CYS A 99 11.02 -3.57 9.36
CA CYS A 99 10.31 -2.67 10.25
C CYS A 99 9.62 -3.40 11.43
N ASN A 100 9.02 -4.57 11.18
CA ASN A 100 8.08 -5.18 12.12
C ASN A 100 8.57 -6.49 12.76
N GLN A 101 9.64 -7.11 12.23
CA GLN A 101 10.07 -8.43 12.69
C GLN A 101 10.46 -8.42 14.17
N MET A 102 9.98 -9.42 14.89
CA MET A 102 10.36 -9.70 16.27
C MET A 102 10.95 -11.10 16.44
N SER A 103 10.86 -11.95 15.40
CA SER A 103 11.46 -13.30 15.37
C SER A 103 11.07 -14.15 16.59
N ALA A 104 9.78 -14.15 16.94
CA ALA A 104 9.26 -14.93 18.05
C ALA A 104 9.41 -16.45 17.79
N ASP A 105 10.27 -17.10 18.57
CA ASP A 105 10.66 -18.52 18.41
C ASP A 105 9.48 -19.49 18.38
N TYR A 106 8.38 -19.18 19.09
CA TYR A 106 7.20 -20.03 19.16
C TYR A 106 6.29 -19.93 17.92
N LEU A 107 6.47 -18.92 17.06
CA LEU A 107 5.65 -18.70 15.85
C LEU A 107 6.44 -18.94 14.56
N PHE A 108 7.65 -18.40 14.50
CA PHE A 108 8.47 -18.35 13.28
C PHE A 108 9.66 -19.32 13.34
N MET A 109 9.38 -20.57 13.75
CA MET A 109 10.35 -21.66 13.74
C MET A 109 10.92 -21.87 12.32
N GLN A 110 12.24 -22.00 12.20
CA GLN A 110 12.94 -22.09 10.92
C GLN A 110 13.14 -23.54 10.43
N ASP A 111 12.82 -24.53 11.26
CA ASP A 111 13.00 -25.98 11.02
C ASP A 111 11.72 -26.69 10.56
N LYS A 112 10.74 -25.93 10.05
CA LYS A 112 9.47 -26.49 9.54
C LYS A 112 9.72 -27.34 8.28
N PRO A 113 8.87 -28.36 8.02
CA PRO A 113 9.04 -29.27 6.88
C PRO A 113 8.64 -28.65 5.52
N TYR A 114 8.54 -27.33 5.43
CA TYR A 114 8.15 -26.57 4.26
C TYR A 114 8.95 -25.26 4.20
N ASP A 115 8.89 -24.56 3.06
CA ASP A 115 9.57 -23.28 2.90
C ASP A 115 8.95 -22.19 3.80
N VAL A 116 9.68 -21.80 4.85
CA VAL A 116 9.24 -20.79 5.83
C VAL A 116 9.15 -19.38 5.24
N SER A 117 9.62 -19.13 4.02
CA SER A 117 9.42 -17.84 3.33
C SER A 117 7.92 -17.51 3.11
N PHE A 118 7.05 -18.51 3.15
CA PHE A 118 5.60 -18.36 3.09
C PHE A 118 4.97 -17.95 4.43
N ASP A 119 5.69 -18.01 5.55
CA ASP A 119 5.21 -17.58 6.87
C ASP A 119 5.31 -16.05 7.01
N THR A 120 4.37 -15.34 6.40
CA THR A 120 4.46 -13.87 6.29
C THR A 120 4.01 -13.09 7.55
N GLY A 121 3.90 -13.74 8.71
CA GLY A 121 3.36 -13.11 9.92
C GLY A 121 4.26 -12.02 10.50
N ASP A 122 5.58 -12.23 10.48
CA ASP A 122 6.56 -11.36 11.15
C ASP A 122 6.78 -10.01 10.43
N LYS A 123 6.18 -9.82 9.25
CA LYS A 123 6.15 -8.51 8.56
C LYS A 123 4.94 -7.67 8.93
N ALA A 124 4.00 -8.21 9.71
CA ALA A 124 2.76 -7.53 10.09
C ALA A 124 2.87 -6.96 11.51
N ILE A 125 2.13 -5.88 11.76
CA ILE A 125 1.96 -5.32 13.11
C ILE A 125 1.06 -6.25 13.97
N GLN A 126 0.20 -7.03 13.33
CA GLN A 126 -0.71 -7.97 13.98
C GLN A 126 -0.07 -9.34 14.16
N CYS A 127 -0.30 -9.98 15.31
CA CYS A 127 0.02 -11.40 15.50
C CYS A 127 -1.03 -12.29 14.81
N GLY A 128 -2.26 -12.32 15.33
CA GLY A 128 -3.39 -13.00 14.68
C GLY A 128 -4.04 -12.12 13.62
N ARG A 129 -4.40 -12.69 12.46
CA ARG A 129 -4.99 -11.93 11.34
C ARG A 129 -6.14 -12.68 10.68
N HIS A 130 -7.23 -11.96 10.40
CA HIS A 130 -8.40 -12.49 9.71
C HIS A 130 -8.12 -12.78 8.22
N ASN A 131 -8.79 -13.76 7.64
CA ASN A 131 -8.66 -14.10 6.21
C ASN A 131 -9.57 -13.22 5.34
N ASP A 132 -9.13 -11.98 5.09
CA ASP A 132 -9.85 -11.06 4.20
C ASP A 132 -9.59 -11.30 2.70
N VAL A 133 -8.58 -12.11 2.35
CA VAL A 133 -8.18 -12.29 0.95
C VAL A 133 -9.13 -13.21 0.18
N PHE A 134 -9.75 -14.20 0.84
CA PHE A 134 -10.60 -15.16 0.14
C PHE A 134 -11.82 -14.53 -0.52
N LYS A 135 -12.53 -13.63 0.19
CA LYS A 135 -13.69 -12.90 -0.37
C LYS A 135 -13.28 -12.03 -1.58
N LEU A 136 -12.13 -11.36 -1.49
CA LEU A 136 -11.62 -10.55 -2.59
C LEU A 136 -11.25 -11.42 -3.81
N TRP A 137 -10.52 -12.51 -3.57
CA TRP A 137 -10.14 -13.46 -4.61
C TRP A 137 -11.36 -14.05 -5.31
N LEU A 138 -12.37 -14.49 -4.56
CA LEU A 138 -13.59 -15.08 -5.11
C LEU A 138 -14.36 -14.07 -5.97
N MET A 139 -14.51 -12.83 -5.49
CA MET A 139 -15.10 -11.73 -6.27
C MET A 139 -14.32 -11.45 -7.56
N TRP A 140 -12.99 -11.55 -7.52
CA TRP A 140 -12.16 -11.34 -8.70
C TRP A 140 -12.35 -12.46 -9.71
N LYS A 141 -12.38 -13.71 -9.26
CA LYS A 141 -12.55 -14.89 -10.11
C LYS A 141 -13.92 -14.93 -10.77
N SER A 142 -14.98 -14.46 -10.11
CA SER A 142 -16.34 -14.43 -10.67
C SER A 142 -16.56 -13.35 -11.74
N LYS A 143 -15.63 -12.41 -11.90
CA LYS A 143 -15.69 -11.35 -12.93
C LYS A 143 -14.93 -11.70 -14.22
N VAL A 144 -14.15 -12.77 -14.21
CA VAL A 144 -13.36 -13.27 -15.35
C VAL A 144 -14.06 -14.45 -16.06
N SER A 145 -15.32 -14.71 -15.71
CA SER A 145 -16.21 -15.65 -16.41
C SER A 145 -17.13 -14.94 -17.39
#